data_AF-A0A099Z384-F1
#
_entry.id   AF-A0A099Z384-F1
#
_cell.length_a   1.000
_cell.length_b   1.000
_cell.length_c   1.000
_cell.angle_alpha   90.00
_cell.angle_beta   90.00
_cell.angle_gamma   90.00
#
_symmetry.space_group_name_H-M   'P 1'
#
loop_
_entity.id
_entity.type
_entity.pdbx_description
1 polymer ?
#
loop_
_entity_poly.entity_id
_entity_poly.type
_entity_poly.pdbx_seq_one_letter_code
_entity_poly.pdbx_strand_id
1 'polypeptide(L)'
;MTVLLLEAFYGGSHKQLVDLLKEEMDDCVLCTLPAKKWPWKARTAAISFMQTVPPNPNYRLLFASSVLNLAELVALRPDLGKLRKILYFHENQLVYPVRKCQERDFQYGYNQILSCLVADVVVFNSAFNMESFLTSIGKFMKLIPDHRPKDLEKIIRPKCQVLYFPVQFPDVSRFMPEHKRAHLEKITGIKSPGGAGGHEGLMQPMSAHLDRGLCEGHPATPPETPPSPSATPEKPGASGSTNPCQEGDKQHLTFNPRDVSRGADDAQSPLHVVWPHRW
;
A
#
# COMPACT_ATOMS: atom_id res chain seq x y z
N MET A 1 -24.95 11.44 -7.53
CA MET A 1 -24.48 10.44 -8.51
C MET A 1 -23.45 9.60 -7.79
N THR A 2 -23.74 8.32 -7.53
CA THR A 2 -22.93 7.59 -6.56
C THR A 2 -21.67 7.01 -7.19
N VAL A 3 -20.55 7.21 -6.51
CA VAL A 3 -19.24 6.65 -6.86
C VAL A 3 -18.94 5.46 -5.94
N LEU A 4 -18.59 4.32 -6.53
CA LEU A 4 -18.21 3.11 -5.79
C LEU A 4 -16.68 3.02 -5.72
N LEU A 5 -16.12 3.12 -4.51
CA LEU A 5 -14.69 2.98 -4.24
C LEU A 5 -14.42 1.57 -3.70
N LEU A 6 -13.58 0.78 -4.39
CA LEU A 6 -13.23 -0.60 -4.02
C LEU A 6 -11.73 -0.72 -3.74
N GLU A 7 -11.36 -1.06 -2.50
CA GLU A 7 -9.97 -1.29 -2.12
C GLU A 7 -9.74 -2.68 -1.54
N ALA A 8 -9.12 -3.55 -2.33
CA ALA A 8 -8.79 -4.93 -1.96
C ALA A 8 -7.67 -5.05 -0.91
N PHE A 9 -6.88 -4.00 -0.71
CA PHE A 9 -5.77 -3.94 0.24
C PHE A 9 -5.74 -2.60 1.00
N TYR A 10 -6.71 -2.41 1.91
CA TYR A 10 -6.88 -1.14 2.60
C TYR A 10 -5.88 -0.97 3.76
N GLY A 11 -4.74 -0.36 3.44
CA GLY A 11 -3.66 -0.02 4.38
C GLY A 11 -2.51 0.73 3.67
N GLY A 12 -1.61 1.34 4.45
CA GLY A 12 -0.50 2.13 3.90
C GLY A 12 -0.96 3.21 2.91
N SER A 13 -0.27 3.33 1.78
CA SER A 13 -0.57 4.28 0.70
C SER A 13 -1.92 4.04 0.01
N HIS A 14 -2.43 2.81 0.00
CA HIS A 14 -3.76 2.49 -0.54
C HIS A 14 -4.86 3.15 0.29
N LYS A 15 -4.81 2.95 1.62
CA LYS A 15 -5.73 3.61 2.56
C LYS A 15 -5.66 5.13 2.40
N GLN A 16 -4.45 5.71 2.38
CA GLN A 16 -4.27 7.15 2.23
C GLN A 16 -4.92 7.72 0.96
N LEU A 17 -4.76 7.07 -0.20
CA LEU A 17 -5.40 7.52 -1.43
C LEU A 17 -6.93 7.42 -1.35
N VAL A 18 -7.43 6.29 -0.87
CA VAL A 18 -8.87 5.99 -0.87
C VAL A 18 -9.63 6.83 0.16
N ASP A 19 -8.99 7.14 1.29
CA ASP A 19 -9.51 8.10 2.27
C ASP A 19 -9.60 9.50 1.68
N LEU A 20 -8.54 10.00 1.04
CA LEU A 20 -8.56 11.30 0.38
C LEU A 20 -9.65 11.37 -0.69
N LEU A 21 -9.77 10.34 -1.55
CA LEU A 21 -10.84 10.27 -2.54
C LEU A 21 -12.24 10.21 -1.89
N LYS A 22 -12.35 9.68 -0.67
CA LYS A 22 -13.61 9.61 0.08
C LYS A 22 -13.94 10.91 0.83
N GLU A 23 -12.94 11.72 1.15
CA GLU A 23 -13.04 13.05 1.75
C GLU A 23 -13.37 14.12 0.69
N GLU A 24 -12.70 14.09 -0.46
CA GLU A 24 -12.83 15.07 -1.56
C GLU A 24 -14.04 14.83 -2.49
N MET A 25 -14.78 13.73 -2.32
CA MET A 25 -15.89 13.35 -3.21
C MET A 25 -17.19 13.06 -2.45
N ASP A 26 -18.20 13.89 -2.73
CA ASP A 26 -19.59 13.66 -2.32
C ASP A 26 -20.17 12.35 -2.91
N ASP A 27 -21.15 11.75 -2.21
CA ASP A 27 -21.91 10.57 -2.70
C ASP A 27 -21.01 9.36 -3.05
N CYS A 28 -19.97 9.12 -2.25
CA CYS A 28 -19.12 7.93 -2.36
C CYS A 28 -19.57 6.78 -1.44
N VAL A 29 -19.71 5.56 -1.98
CA VAL A 29 -19.79 4.30 -1.21
C VAL A 29 -18.42 3.63 -1.24
N LEU A 30 -17.87 3.33 -0.06
CA LEU A 30 -16.56 2.71 0.10
C LEU A 30 -16.71 1.27 0.57
N CYS A 31 -16.11 0.32 -0.16
CA CYS A 31 -16.00 -1.08 0.25
C CYS A 31 -14.52 -1.49 0.27
N THR A 32 -14.07 -2.02 1.40
CA THR A 32 -12.64 -2.29 1.66
C THR A 32 -12.40 -3.70 2.18
N LEU A 33 -11.21 -4.24 1.93
CA LEU A 33 -10.71 -5.45 2.57
C LEU A 33 -9.43 -5.14 3.36
N PRO A 34 -9.22 -5.74 4.55
CA PRO A 34 -8.04 -5.44 5.38
C PRO A 34 -6.72 -5.68 4.66
N ALA A 35 -5.74 -4.79 4.85
CA ALA A 35 -4.35 -4.94 4.37
C ALA A 35 -3.57 -6.07 5.07
N LYS A 36 -4.03 -7.30 4.86
CA LYS A 36 -3.42 -8.53 5.35
C LYS A 36 -3.39 -9.54 4.19
N LYS A 37 -2.22 -10.18 4.00
CA LYS A 37 -2.03 -11.26 3.02
C LYS A 37 -2.46 -10.83 1.59
N TRP A 38 -1.83 -9.79 1.04
CA TRP A 38 -2.11 -9.30 -0.32
C TRP A 38 -2.15 -10.40 -1.41
N PRO A 39 -1.36 -11.50 -1.36
CA PRO A 39 -1.48 -12.62 -2.31
C PRO A 39 -2.89 -13.22 -2.39
N TRP A 40 -3.59 -13.28 -1.26
CA TRP A 40 -4.95 -13.80 -1.19
C TRP A 40 -5.95 -12.75 -1.67
N LYS A 41 -5.74 -11.47 -1.32
CA LYS A 41 -6.57 -10.36 -1.83
C LYS A 41 -6.56 -10.31 -3.36
N ALA A 42 -5.39 -10.45 -3.99
CA ALA A 42 -5.24 -10.47 -5.44
C ALA A 42 -5.94 -11.65 -6.14
N ARG A 43 -6.34 -12.71 -5.41
CA ARG A 43 -7.06 -13.88 -5.93
C ARG A 43 -8.52 -13.98 -5.52
N THR A 44 -8.94 -13.38 -4.40
CA THR A 44 -10.27 -13.63 -3.82
C THR A 44 -11.07 -12.36 -3.50
N ALA A 45 -10.51 -11.16 -3.72
CA ALA A 45 -11.22 -9.92 -3.45
C ALA A 45 -12.50 -9.75 -4.30
N ALA A 46 -12.53 -10.25 -5.54
CA ALA A 46 -13.73 -10.23 -6.38
C ALA A 46 -14.89 -11.03 -5.75
N ILE A 47 -14.61 -12.22 -5.20
CA ILE A 47 -15.59 -13.06 -4.48
C ILE A 47 -16.09 -12.37 -3.20
N SER A 48 -15.20 -11.66 -2.50
CA SER A 48 -15.61 -10.87 -1.33
C SER A 48 -16.52 -9.69 -1.72
N PHE A 49 -16.14 -8.94 -2.75
CA PHE A 49 -16.89 -7.75 -3.18
C PHE A 49 -18.21 -8.06 -3.89
N MET A 50 -18.34 -9.18 -4.61
CA MET A 50 -19.65 -9.55 -5.18
C MET A 50 -20.73 -9.72 -4.10
N GLN A 51 -20.34 -10.15 -2.90
CA GLN A 51 -21.21 -10.33 -1.73
C GLN A 51 -21.39 -9.05 -0.90
N THR A 52 -20.33 -8.24 -0.72
CA THR A 52 -20.36 -7.09 0.21
C THR A 52 -20.73 -5.75 -0.44
N VAL A 53 -20.58 -5.58 -1.75
CA VAL A 53 -20.98 -4.35 -2.44
C VAL A 53 -22.52 -4.30 -2.52
N PRO A 54 -23.19 -3.35 -1.84
CA PRO A 54 -24.65 -3.29 -1.83
C PRO A 54 -25.18 -2.93 -3.23
N PRO A 55 -26.34 -3.47 -3.65
CA PRO A 55 -26.95 -3.08 -4.91
C PRO A 55 -27.43 -1.62 -4.83
N ASN A 56 -27.02 -0.78 -5.78
CA ASN A 56 -27.46 0.61 -5.87
C ASN A 56 -27.61 1.02 -7.35
N PRO A 57 -28.84 1.38 -7.82
CA PRO A 57 -29.05 1.82 -9.20
C PRO A 57 -28.43 3.18 -9.53
N ASN A 58 -28.02 3.95 -8.52
CA ASN A 58 -27.41 5.28 -8.68
C ASN A 58 -25.89 5.23 -8.85
N TYR A 59 -25.25 4.06 -8.76
CA TYR A 59 -23.85 3.90 -9.16
C TYR A 59 -23.67 4.30 -10.63
N ARG A 60 -22.66 5.13 -10.90
CA ARG A 60 -22.25 5.50 -12.27
C ARG A 60 -20.77 5.28 -12.54
N LEU A 61 -19.95 5.30 -11.49
CA LEU A 61 -18.50 5.12 -11.57
C LEU A 61 -18.06 4.08 -10.54
N LEU A 62 -17.17 3.19 -10.95
CA LEU A 62 -16.46 2.24 -10.11
C LEU A 62 -14.97 2.58 -10.17
N PHE A 63 -14.38 2.90 -9.03
CA PHE A 63 -12.95 3.06 -8.84
C PHE A 63 -12.42 1.83 -8.10
N ALA A 64 -11.31 1.25 -8.57
CA ALA A 64 -10.66 0.12 -7.91
C ALA A 64 -9.13 0.23 -7.96
N SER A 65 -8.45 -0.33 -6.97
CA SER A 65 -6.99 -0.53 -7.01
C SER A 65 -6.60 -1.72 -7.88
N SER A 66 -5.39 -1.69 -8.46
CA SER A 66 -4.81 -2.76 -9.29
C SER A 66 -4.52 -4.07 -8.54
N VAL A 67 -4.83 -4.15 -7.24
CA VAL A 67 -4.81 -5.39 -6.47
C VAL A 67 -6.08 -6.22 -6.72
N LEU A 68 -7.21 -5.58 -7.03
CA LEU A 68 -8.45 -6.28 -7.37
C LEU A 68 -8.35 -6.87 -8.79
N ASN A 69 -8.67 -8.15 -8.96
CA ASN A 69 -9.03 -8.68 -10.27
C ASN A 69 -10.41 -8.12 -10.67
N LEU A 70 -10.40 -6.99 -11.40
CA LEU A 70 -11.61 -6.30 -11.81
C LEU A 70 -12.42 -7.14 -12.82
N ALA A 71 -11.75 -7.95 -13.65
CA ALA A 71 -12.40 -8.79 -14.65
C ALA A 71 -13.30 -9.85 -14.02
N GLU A 72 -12.84 -10.50 -12.95
CA GLU A 72 -13.66 -11.42 -12.15
C GLU A 72 -14.87 -10.69 -11.54
N LEU A 73 -14.67 -9.53 -10.91
CA LEU A 73 -15.77 -8.82 -10.25
C LEU A 73 -16.85 -8.38 -11.24
N VAL A 74 -16.51 -7.82 -12.40
CA VAL A 74 -17.53 -7.37 -13.37
C VAL A 74 -18.24 -8.53 -14.06
N ALA A 75 -17.61 -9.71 -14.16
CA ALA A 75 -18.25 -10.93 -14.64
C ALA A 75 -19.25 -11.49 -13.60
N LEU A 76 -18.88 -11.47 -12.31
CA LEU A 76 -19.72 -11.91 -11.19
C LEU A 76 -20.84 -10.90 -10.85
N ARG A 77 -20.66 -9.63 -11.20
CA ARG A 77 -21.61 -8.53 -10.98
C ARG A 77 -21.84 -7.72 -12.28
N PRO A 78 -22.69 -8.20 -13.20
CA PRO A 78 -23.01 -7.49 -14.44
C PRO A 78 -23.61 -6.08 -14.21
N ASP A 79 -24.24 -5.85 -13.06
CA ASP A 79 -24.72 -4.53 -12.63
C ASP A 79 -23.58 -3.53 -12.33
N LEU A 80 -22.39 -4.02 -12.01
CA LEU A 80 -21.17 -3.22 -11.87
C LEU A 80 -20.39 -3.11 -13.19
N GLY A 81 -20.47 -4.11 -14.08
CA GLY A 81 -19.79 -4.09 -15.39
C GLY A 81 -20.21 -2.95 -16.31
N LYS A 82 -21.48 -2.52 -16.22
CA LYS A 82 -22.05 -1.36 -16.95
C LYS A 82 -21.58 0.01 -16.44
N LEU A 83 -20.89 0.09 -15.31
CA LEU A 83 -20.39 1.35 -14.74
C LEU A 83 -19.17 1.86 -15.53
N ARG A 84 -18.84 3.15 -15.39
CA ARG A 84 -17.53 3.63 -15.84
C ARG A 84 -16.45 3.16 -14.85
N LYS A 85 -15.48 2.39 -15.33
CA LYS A 85 -14.50 1.64 -14.55
C LYS A 85 -13.14 2.33 -14.61
N ILE A 86 -12.67 2.84 -13.46
CA ILE A 86 -11.34 3.43 -13.28
C ILE A 86 -10.50 2.48 -12.44
N LEU A 87 -9.34 2.08 -12.96
CA LEU A 87 -8.41 1.17 -12.30
C LEU A 87 -7.11 1.92 -11.96
N TYR A 88 -6.75 2.01 -10.69
CA TYR A 88 -5.58 2.76 -10.23
C TYR A 88 -4.41 1.84 -9.80
N PHE A 89 -3.23 2.08 -10.37
CA PHE A 89 -2.00 1.35 -10.11
C PHE A 89 -1.13 2.06 -9.07
N HIS A 90 -1.11 1.51 -7.85
CA HIS A 90 -0.07 1.79 -6.85
C HIS A 90 1.25 1.10 -7.24
N GLU A 91 1.18 -0.17 -7.66
CA GLU A 91 2.34 -0.94 -8.14
C GLU A 91 2.01 -1.89 -9.29
N ASN A 92 3.06 -2.20 -10.04
CA ASN A 92 3.06 -3.05 -11.24
C ASN A 92 3.75 -4.39 -10.91
N GLN A 93 3.00 -5.50 -11.01
CA GLN A 93 3.48 -6.84 -10.67
C GLN A 93 4.38 -7.47 -11.76
N LEU A 94 4.40 -6.92 -12.98
CA LEU A 94 5.26 -7.38 -14.08
C LEU A 94 6.73 -7.00 -13.86
N VAL A 95 7.00 -5.91 -13.13
CA VAL A 95 8.36 -5.40 -12.86
C VAL A 95 8.72 -5.31 -11.37
N TYR A 96 7.80 -5.68 -10.46
CA TYR A 96 7.97 -5.50 -9.01
C TYR A 96 9.31 -6.06 -8.47
N PRO A 97 10.11 -5.28 -7.72
CA PRO A 97 11.46 -5.67 -7.34
C PRO A 97 11.47 -6.91 -6.43
N VAL A 98 12.16 -7.96 -6.87
CA VAL A 98 12.33 -9.22 -6.13
C VAL A 98 13.56 -9.12 -5.22
N ARG A 99 13.35 -9.15 -3.90
CA ARG A 99 14.43 -9.07 -2.88
C ARG A 99 15.26 -10.35 -2.75
N LYS A 100 14.74 -11.46 -3.24
CA LYS A 100 15.40 -12.76 -3.41
C LYS A 100 14.98 -13.28 -4.77
N CYS A 101 15.81 -14.11 -5.40
CA CYS A 101 15.49 -14.76 -6.68
C CYS A 101 14.46 -15.89 -6.47
N GLN A 102 13.25 -15.50 -6.04
CA GLN A 102 12.07 -16.34 -5.98
C GLN A 102 11.30 -16.20 -7.29
N GLU A 103 10.72 -17.31 -7.74
CA GLU A 103 9.83 -17.33 -8.90
C GLU A 103 8.63 -16.41 -8.64
N ARG A 104 8.38 -15.48 -9.56
CA ARG A 104 7.23 -14.57 -9.47
C ARG A 104 5.99 -15.35 -9.89
N ASP A 105 4.95 -15.29 -9.06
CA ASP A 105 3.66 -15.86 -9.41
C ASP A 105 3.06 -15.11 -10.61
N PHE A 106 2.88 -15.85 -11.71
CA PHE A 106 2.31 -15.36 -12.95
C PHE A 106 0.89 -14.79 -12.76
N GLN A 107 0.12 -15.29 -11.79
CA GLN A 107 -1.27 -14.90 -11.60
C GLN A 107 -1.43 -13.40 -11.30
N TYR A 108 -0.53 -12.76 -10.56
CA TYR A 108 -0.73 -11.35 -10.18
C TYR A 108 -0.55 -10.39 -11.37
N GLY A 109 0.48 -10.62 -12.19
CA GLY A 109 0.68 -9.84 -13.41
C GLY A 109 -0.42 -10.11 -14.44
N TYR A 110 -0.88 -11.36 -14.53
CA TYR A 110 -2.01 -11.75 -15.38
C TYR A 110 -3.31 -11.06 -14.96
N ASN A 111 -3.65 -11.07 -13.66
CA ASN A 111 -4.82 -10.40 -13.10
C ASN A 111 -4.80 -8.88 -13.35
N GLN A 112 -3.63 -8.23 -13.26
CA GLN A 112 -3.50 -6.80 -13.59
C GLN A 112 -3.75 -6.52 -15.08
N ILE A 113 -3.27 -7.38 -15.98
CA ILE A 113 -3.53 -7.25 -17.43
C ILE A 113 -5.01 -7.46 -17.75
N LEU A 114 -5.66 -8.50 -17.19
CA LEU A 114 -7.10 -8.72 -17.36
C LEU A 114 -7.92 -7.52 -16.85
N SER A 115 -7.55 -6.98 -15.69
CA SER A 115 -8.21 -5.80 -15.12
C SER A 115 -8.09 -4.57 -16.03
N CYS A 116 -6.94 -4.36 -16.69
CA CYS A 116 -6.78 -3.29 -17.68
C CYS A 116 -7.63 -3.49 -18.96
N LEU A 117 -7.87 -4.74 -19.37
CA LEU A 117 -8.70 -5.03 -20.54
C LEU A 117 -10.17 -4.67 -20.28
N VAL A 118 -10.69 -4.91 -19.07
CA VAL A 118 -12.08 -4.55 -18.70
C VAL A 118 -12.27 -3.12 -18.19
N ALA A 119 -11.21 -2.45 -17.73
CA ALA A 119 -11.29 -1.05 -17.30
C ALA A 119 -11.58 -0.10 -18.47
N ASP A 120 -12.24 1.02 -18.22
CA ASP A 120 -12.43 2.08 -19.22
C ASP A 120 -11.29 3.11 -19.17
N VAL A 121 -10.75 3.37 -17.98
CA VAL A 121 -9.57 4.22 -17.73
C VAL A 121 -8.61 3.48 -16.80
N VAL A 122 -7.32 3.49 -17.13
CA VAL A 122 -6.24 2.94 -16.29
C VAL A 122 -5.33 4.08 -15.85
N VAL A 123 -5.18 4.26 -14.55
CA VAL A 123 -4.45 5.37 -13.94
C VAL A 123 -3.20 4.84 -13.25
N PHE A 124 -2.04 5.44 -13.51
CA PHE A 124 -0.78 5.08 -12.87
C PHE A 124 -0.26 6.22 -12.00
N ASN A 125 0.28 5.88 -10.83
CA ASN A 125 0.91 6.82 -9.89
C ASN A 125 2.16 7.54 -10.43
N SER A 126 2.69 7.14 -11.60
CA SER A 126 3.84 7.76 -12.26
C SER A 126 3.96 7.29 -13.71
N ALA A 127 4.61 8.11 -14.56
CA ALA A 127 4.95 7.73 -15.93
C ALA A 127 5.86 6.49 -16.00
N PHE A 128 6.79 6.33 -15.04
CA PHE A 128 7.64 5.15 -14.97
C PHE A 128 6.83 3.87 -14.71
N ASN A 129 5.87 3.90 -13.78
CA ASN A 129 5.01 2.75 -13.49
C ASN A 129 4.17 2.36 -14.72
N MET A 130 3.62 3.35 -15.44
CA MET A 130 2.88 3.17 -16.69
C MET A 130 3.73 2.53 -17.80
N GLU A 131 4.87 3.14 -18.16
CA GLU A 131 5.69 2.66 -19.27
C GLU A 131 6.36 1.31 -18.97
N SER A 132 6.81 1.11 -17.72
CA SER A 132 7.38 -0.18 -17.30
C SER A 132 6.33 -1.31 -17.27
N PHE A 133 5.04 -1.00 -17.04
CA PHE A 133 3.95 -1.96 -17.18
C PHE A 133 3.74 -2.30 -18.65
N LEU A 134 3.40 -1.29 -19.46
CA LEU A 134 3.03 -1.44 -20.86
C LEU A 134 4.09 -2.18 -21.68
N THR A 135 5.34 -1.72 -21.62
CA THR A 135 6.46 -2.34 -22.37
C THR A 135 6.85 -3.74 -21.88
N SER A 136 6.41 -4.14 -20.68
CA SER A 136 6.65 -5.48 -20.13
C SER A 136 5.58 -6.50 -20.51
N ILE A 137 4.37 -6.07 -20.90
CA ILE A 137 3.25 -6.98 -21.23
C ILE A 137 3.67 -8.03 -22.27
N GLY A 138 4.30 -7.60 -23.38
CA GLY A 138 4.73 -8.49 -24.44
C GLY A 138 5.85 -9.46 -24.07
N LYS A 139 6.65 -9.15 -23.04
CA LYS A 139 7.64 -10.09 -22.47
C LYS A 139 6.96 -11.06 -21.51
N PHE A 140 6.07 -10.55 -20.66
CA PHE A 140 5.34 -11.32 -19.65
C PHE A 140 4.43 -12.38 -20.28
N MET A 141 3.72 -12.06 -21.37
CA MET A 141 2.90 -13.03 -22.13
C MET A 141 3.69 -14.17 -22.77
N LYS A 142 5.03 -14.08 -22.89
CA LYS A 142 5.87 -15.19 -23.38
C LYS A 142 6.05 -16.31 -22.35
N LEU A 143 5.69 -16.08 -21.09
CA LEU A 143 5.67 -17.11 -20.04
C LEU A 143 4.53 -18.11 -20.23
N ILE A 144 3.46 -17.73 -20.96
CA ILE A 144 2.39 -18.66 -21.31
C ILE A 144 2.98 -19.71 -22.28
N PRO A 145 2.81 -21.03 -22.05
CA PRO A 145 3.40 -22.06 -22.90
C PRO A 145 2.97 -21.96 -24.36
N ASP A 146 1.68 -21.79 -24.62
CA ASP A 146 1.06 -21.78 -25.95
C ASP A 146 -0.05 -20.71 -26.08
N HIS A 147 -0.57 -20.49 -27.29
CA HIS A 147 -1.67 -19.56 -27.59
C HIS A 147 -1.49 -18.12 -27.03
N ARG A 148 -0.24 -17.63 -27.06
CA ARG A 148 0.18 -16.34 -26.49
C ARG A 148 -0.61 -15.17 -27.09
N PRO A 149 -1.33 -14.38 -26.28
CA PRO A 149 -1.97 -13.15 -26.74
C PRO A 149 -0.95 -12.15 -27.29
N LYS A 150 -1.34 -11.44 -28.36
CA LYS A 150 -0.53 -10.42 -29.02
C LYS A 150 -1.20 -9.05 -28.86
N ASP A 151 -0.41 -8.00 -29.08
CA ASP A 151 -0.88 -6.60 -29.21
C ASP A 151 -1.68 -6.02 -28.01
N LEU A 152 -1.71 -6.71 -26.86
CA LEU A 152 -2.41 -6.25 -25.64
C LEU A 152 -1.97 -4.84 -25.20
N GLU A 153 -0.70 -4.47 -25.39
CA GLU A 153 -0.22 -3.12 -25.12
C GLU A 153 -0.97 -2.07 -25.94
N LYS A 154 -1.24 -2.33 -27.24
CA LYS A 154 -1.97 -1.41 -28.13
C LYS A 154 -3.44 -1.25 -27.72
N ILE A 155 -4.02 -2.25 -27.07
CA ILE A 155 -5.40 -2.23 -26.55
C ILE A 155 -5.46 -1.44 -25.22
N ILE A 156 -4.45 -1.60 -24.36
CA ILE A 156 -4.44 -1.01 -23.02
C ILE A 156 -3.92 0.43 -23.03
N ARG A 157 -2.83 0.72 -23.76
CA ARG A 157 -2.15 2.03 -23.79
C ARG A 157 -3.07 3.24 -24.06
N PRO A 158 -4.08 3.19 -24.96
CA PRO A 158 -5.00 4.32 -25.18
C PRO A 158 -5.89 4.65 -23.97
N LYS A 159 -6.04 3.72 -23.02
CA LYS A 159 -6.79 3.93 -21.77
C LYS A 159 -5.93 4.47 -20.62
N CYS A 160 -4.61 4.51 -20.82
CA CYS A 160 -3.65 4.79 -19.76
C CYS A 160 -3.42 6.30 -19.58
N GLN A 161 -3.41 6.74 -18.32
CA GLN A 161 -3.05 8.10 -17.94
C GLN A 161 -2.21 8.09 -16.65
N VAL A 162 -1.43 9.14 -16.43
CA VAL A 162 -0.66 9.33 -15.19
C VAL A 162 -1.41 10.31 -14.29
N LEU A 163 -1.64 9.90 -13.04
CA LEU A 163 -2.06 10.80 -11.96
C LEU A 163 -1.15 10.50 -10.78
N TYR A 164 -0.28 11.46 -10.45
CA TYR A 164 0.70 11.28 -9.39
C TYR A 164 0.04 11.04 -8.03
N PHE A 165 0.70 10.23 -7.19
CA PHE A 165 0.20 9.94 -5.85
C PHE A 165 0.06 11.24 -5.03
N PRO A 166 -1.10 11.51 -4.42
CA PRO A 166 -1.32 12.76 -3.69
C PRO A 166 -0.51 12.75 -2.39
N VAL A 167 0.27 13.81 -2.18
CA VAL A 167 1.08 14.01 -0.96
C VAL A 167 0.56 15.25 -0.24
N GLN A 168 0.01 15.06 0.95
CA GLN A 168 -0.22 16.15 1.89
C GLN A 168 1.12 16.53 2.51
N PHE A 169 1.61 17.73 2.18
CA PHE A 169 2.80 18.28 2.81
C PHE A 169 2.41 18.91 4.16
N PRO A 170 3.10 18.60 5.27
CA PRO A 170 2.92 19.36 6.50
C PRO A 170 3.35 20.81 6.29
N ASP A 171 2.90 21.73 7.14
CA ASP A 171 3.40 23.10 7.08
C ASP A 171 4.90 23.14 7.41
N VAL A 172 5.70 23.35 6.36
CA VAL A 172 7.15 23.50 6.42
C VAL A 172 7.60 24.97 6.46
N SER A 173 6.67 25.93 6.53
CA SER A 173 6.99 27.37 6.62
C SER A 173 7.97 27.68 7.75
N ARG A 174 7.80 27.03 8.91
CA ARG A 174 8.69 27.13 10.08
C ARG A 174 10.13 26.66 9.86
N PHE A 175 10.37 25.82 8.85
CA PHE A 175 11.71 25.33 8.48
C PHE A 175 12.32 26.09 7.30
N MET A 176 11.59 27.03 6.69
CA MET A 176 12.12 27.85 5.62
C MET A 176 12.99 28.99 6.19
N PRO A 177 14.17 29.26 5.60
CA PRO A 177 14.94 30.47 5.91
C PRO A 177 14.10 31.74 5.75
N GLU A 178 14.38 32.76 6.56
CA GLU A 178 13.58 34.00 6.61
C GLU A 178 13.36 34.65 5.24
N HIS A 179 14.38 34.67 4.39
CA HIS A 179 14.27 35.21 3.03
C HIS A 179 13.29 34.44 2.14
N LYS A 180 13.09 33.13 2.36
CA LYS A 180 12.08 32.32 1.67
C LYS A 180 10.70 32.51 2.28
N ARG A 181 10.60 32.62 3.61
CA ARG A 181 9.33 32.94 4.30
C ARG A 181 8.76 34.27 3.84
N ALA A 182 9.56 35.34 3.87
CA ALA A 182 9.15 36.68 3.42
C ALA A 182 8.76 36.72 1.93
N HIS A 183 9.39 35.89 1.09
CA HIS A 183 8.99 35.73 -0.31
C HIS A 183 7.64 35.02 -0.44
N LEU A 184 7.40 33.97 0.36
CA LEU A 184 6.18 33.17 0.32
C LEU A 184 4.97 33.95 0.89
N GLU A 185 5.13 34.65 2.01
CA GLU A 185 4.14 35.58 2.58
C GLU A 185 3.74 36.69 1.58
N LYS A 186 4.70 37.16 0.76
CA LYS A 186 4.48 38.16 -0.29
C LYS A 186 3.76 37.61 -1.54
N ILE A 187 3.78 36.28 -1.75
CA ILE A 187 3.08 35.60 -2.85
C ILE A 187 1.68 35.17 -2.42
N THR A 188 1.51 34.64 -1.20
CA THR A 188 0.23 34.09 -0.73
C THR A 188 -0.69 35.13 -0.10
N GLY A 189 -0.17 36.30 0.32
CA GLY A 189 -0.93 37.36 0.97
C GLY A 189 -1.40 37.03 2.40
N ILE A 190 -1.03 35.85 2.92
CA ILE A 190 -1.38 35.38 4.26
C ILE A 190 -0.18 35.63 5.17
N LYS A 191 -0.30 36.58 6.10
CA LYS A 191 0.62 36.69 7.23
C LYS A 191 0.39 35.52 8.19
N SER A 192 1.44 34.78 8.51
CA SER A 192 1.40 33.85 9.65
C SER A 192 1.07 34.60 10.95
N PRO A 193 0.28 34.01 11.88
CA PRO A 193 0.09 34.59 13.20
C PRO A 193 1.45 34.72 13.89
N GLY A 194 1.82 35.94 14.26
CA GLY A 194 3.07 36.19 14.98
C GLY A 194 3.05 35.46 16.32
N GLY A 195 4.16 34.82 16.68
CA GLY A 195 4.27 34.10 17.95
C GLY A 195 4.02 35.03 19.14
N ALA A 196 2.94 34.79 19.88
CA ALA A 196 2.71 35.42 21.17
C ALA A 196 3.65 34.80 22.21
N GLY A 197 4.19 35.65 23.10
CA GLY A 197 5.25 35.29 24.03
C GLY A 197 4.87 34.21 25.05
N GLY A 198 5.89 33.58 25.62
CA GLY A 198 5.73 32.52 26.60
C GLY A 198 5.01 32.98 27.87
N HIS A 199 4.20 32.09 28.42
CA HIS A 199 3.78 32.14 29.81
C HIS A 199 4.33 30.89 30.49
N GLU A 200 5.26 31.05 31.43
CA GLU A 200 5.77 29.95 32.23
C GLU A 200 4.65 29.42 33.14
N GLY A 201 4.17 28.22 32.85
CA GLY A 201 3.15 27.51 33.62
C GLY A 201 3.76 26.28 34.28
N LEU A 202 4.28 26.46 35.49
CA LEU A 202 4.89 25.39 36.29
C LEU A 202 3.84 24.32 36.65
N MET A 203 4.01 23.08 36.20
CA MET A 203 3.26 21.93 36.72
C MET A 203 4.17 20.75 37.06
N GLN A 204 4.16 20.40 38.34
CA GLN A 204 4.76 19.19 38.89
C GLN A 204 3.82 17.99 38.65
N PRO A 205 4.34 16.76 38.49
CA PRO A 205 3.51 15.56 38.47
C PRO A 205 3.11 15.17 39.90
N MET A 206 1.83 15.32 40.25
CA MET A 206 1.31 14.80 41.51
C MET A 206 0.77 13.38 41.31
N SER A 207 1.36 12.41 42.01
CA SER A 207 0.82 11.06 42.12
C SER A 207 -0.39 11.03 43.06
N ALA A 208 -1.45 10.30 42.69
CA ALA A 208 -2.52 9.94 43.62
C ALA A 208 -3.00 8.51 43.35
N HIS A 209 -2.89 7.67 44.39
CA HIS A 209 -3.66 6.43 44.51
C HIS A 209 -5.16 6.71 44.42
N LEU A 210 -5.93 5.77 43.86
CA LEU A 210 -7.06 5.23 44.61
C LEU A 210 -7.26 3.74 44.27
N ASP A 211 -7.70 2.98 45.28
CA ASP A 211 -7.75 1.52 45.27
C ASP A 211 -9.19 1.02 45.58
N ARG A 212 -9.43 -0.25 45.28
CA ARG A 212 -10.50 -1.13 45.77
C ARG A 212 -11.97 -0.95 45.33
N GLY A 213 -12.43 -1.99 44.64
CA GLY A 213 -13.81 -2.49 44.63
C GLY A 213 -13.80 -4.00 44.36
N LEU A 214 -13.90 -4.83 45.41
CA LEU A 214 -13.77 -6.29 45.35
C LEU A 214 -15.09 -6.99 44.98
N CYS A 215 -14.99 -8.19 44.39
CA CYS A 215 -15.68 -9.39 44.89
C CYS A 215 -15.06 -10.68 44.33
N GLU A 216 -14.71 -11.62 45.23
CA GLU A 216 -14.26 -12.99 44.94
C GLU A 216 -15.48 -13.92 44.70
N GLY A 217 -15.35 -15.14 44.17
CA GLY A 217 -14.14 -15.90 43.87
C GLY A 217 -14.33 -17.22 43.08
N HIS A 218 -13.24 -18.00 43.05
CA HIS A 218 -13.00 -19.30 42.39
C HIS A 218 -13.58 -20.50 43.19
N PRO A 219 -13.37 -21.81 42.85
CA PRO A 219 -12.60 -22.47 41.76
C PRO A 219 -13.46 -23.48 40.92
N ALA A 220 -13.00 -24.34 39.99
CA ALA A 220 -11.70 -25.00 39.80
C ALA A 220 -11.40 -25.48 38.33
N THR A 221 -10.25 -26.13 38.20
CA THR A 221 -9.38 -26.63 37.10
C THR A 221 -10.00 -27.60 36.02
N PRO A 222 -9.23 -28.01 34.95
CA PRO A 222 -9.76 -28.25 33.59
C PRO A 222 -9.70 -29.72 33.09
N PRO A 223 -10.15 -29.96 31.84
CA PRO A 223 -9.47 -30.89 30.91
C PRO A 223 -9.32 -30.27 29.49
N GLU A 224 -8.19 -30.31 28.78
CA GLU A 224 -7.51 -31.40 28.04
C GLU A 224 -7.48 -31.11 26.52
N THR A 225 -6.29 -31.20 25.92
CA THR A 225 -6.04 -31.15 24.47
C THR A 225 -6.20 -32.52 23.80
N PRO A 226 -6.85 -32.62 22.63
CA PRO A 226 -6.69 -33.75 21.72
C PRO A 226 -5.43 -33.64 20.83
N PRO A 227 -4.88 -34.75 20.30
CA PRO A 227 -3.48 -34.82 19.85
C PRO A 227 -3.24 -34.62 18.34
N SER A 228 -1.99 -34.28 18.02
CA SER A 228 -1.39 -34.42 16.68
C SER A 228 -1.08 -35.88 16.35
N PRO A 229 -1.29 -36.36 15.11
CA PRO A 229 -0.69 -37.61 14.64
C PRO A 229 0.73 -37.37 14.08
N SER A 230 1.71 -38.05 14.65
CA SER A 230 3.08 -38.12 14.12
C SER A 230 3.23 -39.27 13.10
N ALA A 231 3.78 -38.99 11.92
CA ALA A 231 4.18 -40.02 10.95
C ALA A 231 5.43 -39.61 10.13
N THR A 232 6.51 -40.36 10.35
CA THR A 232 7.74 -40.50 9.53
C THR A 232 8.25 -41.93 9.81
N PRO A 233 8.88 -42.66 8.87
CA PRO A 233 10.06 -42.25 8.07
C PRO A 233 9.78 -42.37 6.54
N GLU A 234 10.69 -42.40 5.56
CA GLU A 234 12.16 -42.57 5.49
C GLU A 234 12.86 -41.57 4.53
N LYS A 235 14.11 -41.86 4.14
CA LYS A 235 14.82 -41.34 2.96
C LYS A 235 15.09 -42.51 2.00
N PRO A 236 15.25 -42.27 0.68
CA PRO A 236 16.60 -42.06 0.13
C PRO A 236 16.62 -40.90 -0.89
N GLY A 237 17.75 -40.44 -1.45
CA GLY A 237 19.16 -40.77 -1.32
C GLY A 237 20.01 -39.64 -1.96
N ALA A 238 21.33 -39.64 -1.79
CA ALA A 238 22.17 -38.51 -2.18
C ALA A 238 22.81 -38.65 -3.58
N SER A 239 22.64 -37.62 -4.41
CA SER A 239 23.64 -37.12 -5.37
C SER A 239 23.36 -35.62 -5.55
N GLY A 240 24.32 -34.73 -5.81
CA GLY A 240 25.72 -34.95 -6.20
C GLY A 240 26.09 -33.95 -7.30
N SER A 241 26.09 -32.66 -7.01
CA SER A 241 26.47 -31.61 -7.97
C SER A 241 27.09 -30.40 -7.28
N THR A 242 28.42 -30.39 -7.20
CA THR A 242 29.23 -29.20 -6.89
C THR A 242 29.29 -28.25 -8.09
N ASN A 243 29.20 -26.93 -7.88
CA ASN A 243 30.21 -25.99 -8.38
C ASN A 243 30.04 -24.57 -7.78
N PRO A 244 31.10 -23.73 -7.77
CA PRO A 244 31.26 -22.68 -6.78
C PRO A 244 30.99 -21.26 -7.32
N CYS A 245 30.64 -20.34 -6.42
CA CYS A 245 30.79 -18.89 -6.63
C CYS A 245 31.51 -18.27 -5.43
N GLN A 246 32.41 -17.33 -5.72
CA GLN A 246 33.45 -16.88 -4.81
C GLN A 246 32.96 -15.91 -3.73
N GLU A 247 33.62 -15.98 -2.57
CA GLU A 247 33.36 -15.14 -1.41
C GLU A 247 34.04 -13.78 -1.60
N GLY A 248 33.23 -12.74 -1.86
CA GLY A 248 33.70 -11.37 -2.06
C GLY A 248 33.78 -10.60 -0.75
N ASP A 249 34.99 -10.50 -0.20
CA ASP A 249 35.28 -9.80 1.06
C ASP A 249 34.78 -8.35 1.07
N LYS A 250 34.08 -7.96 2.15
CA LYS A 250 33.62 -6.59 2.39
C LYS A 250 33.78 -6.23 3.86
N GLN A 251 34.91 -5.58 4.13
CA GLN A 251 35.23 -4.95 5.40
C GLN A 251 34.10 -4.03 5.88
N HIS A 252 33.54 -4.33 7.05
CA HIS A 252 32.45 -3.57 7.64
C HIS A 252 33.03 -2.50 8.57
N LEU A 253 33.20 -1.26 8.07
CA LEU A 253 33.63 -0.12 8.88
C LEU A 253 32.51 0.29 9.85
N THR A 254 32.61 -0.17 11.10
CA THR A 254 31.69 0.17 12.18
C THR A 254 31.93 1.59 12.68
N PHE A 255 31.12 2.56 12.23
CA PHE A 255 31.17 3.91 12.77
C PHE A 255 30.38 3.99 14.09
N ASN A 256 31.04 4.38 15.18
CA ASN A 256 30.50 4.30 16.54
C ASN A 256 30.45 5.72 17.16
N PRO A 257 29.28 6.39 17.20
CA PRO A 257 29.19 7.78 17.65
C PRO A 257 28.85 7.87 19.15
N ARG A 258 29.89 7.91 19.98
CA ARG A 258 29.84 8.57 21.30
C ARG A 258 31.08 9.45 21.46
N ASP A 259 30.91 10.53 22.23
CA ASP A 259 31.91 11.54 22.60
C ASP A 259 32.44 12.48 21.50
N VAL A 260 31.60 13.46 21.15
CA VAL A 260 32.03 14.88 21.23
C VAL A 260 30.97 15.63 22.03
N SER A 261 31.40 16.33 23.08
CA SER A 261 30.54 17.22 23.85
C SER A 261 30.91 18.68 23.61
N ARG A 262 29.92 19.56 23.84
CA ARG A 262 30.03 21.02 24.03
C ARG A 262 29.95 21.91 22.76
N GLY A 263 28.74 22.45 22.57
CA GLY A 263 28.41 23.54 21.66
C GLY A 263 26.89 23.74 21.72
N ALA A 264 26.42 24.81 22.35
CA ALA A 264 24.99 25.07 22.48
C ALA A 264 24.52 25.92 21.30
N ASP A 265 23.90 25.27 20.31
CA ASP A 265 23.16 25.91 19.22
C ASP A 265 21.95 25.05 18.84
N ASP A 266 20.92 25.70 18.29
CA ASP A 266 19.57 25.18 18.12
C ASP A 266 19.51 23.87 17.29
N ALA A 267 19.29 22.75 17.97
CA ALA A 267 19.33 21.42 17.37
C ALA A 267 18.07 21.11 16.56
N GLN A 268 18.00 21.66 15.34
CA GLN A 268 16.97 21.35 14.36
C GLN A 268 16.91 19.83 14.10
N SER A 269 15.84 19.19 14.58
CA SER A 269 15.62 17.78 14.30
C SER A 269 15.32 17.58 12.81
N PRO A 270 16.04 16.68 12.11
CA PRO A 270 15.80 16.45 10.69
C PRO A 270 14.41 15.84 10.48
N LEU A 271 13.74 16.23 9.39
CA LEU A 271 12.44 15.70 8.98
C LEU A 271 12.52 14.17 8.79
N HIS A 272 12.05 13.43 9.78
CA HIS A 272 12.15 11.97 9.82
C HIS A 272 11.06 11.32 8.95
N VAL A 273 11.29 11.30 7.63
CA VAL A 273 10.38 10.67 6.65
C VAL A 273 10.39 9.15 6.82
N VAL A 274 9.41 8.61 7.54
CA VAL A 274 9.22 7.16 7.70
C VAL A 274 8.58 6.59 6.44
N TRP A 275 9.40 6.04 5.55
CA TRP A 275 8.91 5.15 4.48
C TRP A 275 8.45 3.81 5.10
N PRO A 276 7.21 3.35 4.87
CA PRO A 276 6.71 2.08 5.41
C PRO A 276 7.31 0.88 4.65
N HIS A 277 8.59 0.59 4.91
CA HIS A 277 9.33 -0.52 4.31
C HIS A 277 9.02 -1.89 4.95
N ARG A 278 7.75 -2.30 5.00
CA ARG A 278 7.34 -3.68 5.34
C ARG A 278 5.94 -4.02 4.83
N TRP A 279 5.87 -4.74 3.71
CA TRP A 279 4.74 -5.55 3.25
C TRP A 279 5.29 -6.79 2.53
#